data_AF-A0A955RQ39-F1
#
_entry.id   AF-A0A955RQ39-F1
#
_cell.length_a   1.000
_cell.length_b   1.000
_cell.length_c   1.000
_cell.angle_alpha   90.00
_cell.angle_beta   90.00
_cell.angle_gamma   90.00
#
_symmetry.space_group_name_H-M   'P 1'
#
loop_
_entity.id
_entity.type
_entity.pdbx_description
1 polymer ?
#
loop_
_entity_poly.entity_id
_entity_poly.type
_entity_poly.pdbx_seq_one_letter_code
_entity_poly.pdbx_strand_id
1 'polypeptide(L)'
;MKILFISPFFYPHSGGAEKYAEELFSKLIIDHPDIEVDIICYNTNEAPETEAYKGMKIYRVTAFNLLKQQFYLPNLFDLIKRLRLLKNNKYDYVGTQTRFFDATWWTWIYARYVHAESFFIGHGTGFVSHSSALVRAIAKIVDLSIAKLALKMYSKVIVISKSTQDFFENVLGVKDTQL
;
A
#
# COMPACT_ATOMS: atom_id res chain seq x y z
N MET A 1 6.84 -14.14 -12.51
CA MET A 1 6.58 -13.80 -11.09
C MET A 1 5.30 -12.97 -11.00
N LYS A 2 4.48 -13.11 -9.96
CA LYS A 2 3.23 -12.36 -9.80
C LYS A 2 3.19 -11.53 -8.52
N ILE A 3 2.86 -10.25 -8.66
CA ILE A 3 2.82 -9.28 -7.58
C ILE A 3 1.39 -8.75 -7.44
N LEU A 4 0.87 -8.75 -6.22
CA LEU A 4 -0.31 -7.97 -5.86
C LEU A 4 0.13 -6.73 -5.08
N PHE A 5 -0.20 -5.55 -5.58
CA PHE A 5 0.02 -4.30 -4.86
C PHE A 5 -1.31 -3.69 -4.43
N ILE A 6 -1.40 -3.35 -3.15
CA ILE A 6 -2.61 -2.82 -2.53
C ILE A 6 -2.31 -1.38 -2.13
N SER A 7 -3.03 -0.44 -2.72
CA SER A 7 -2.85 0.99 -2.45
C SER A 7 -4.20 1.67 -2.53
N PRO A 8 -4.71 2.31 -1.46
CA PRO A 8 -6.01 2.99 -1.49
C PRO A 8 -6.15 3.95 -2.67
N PHE A 9 -5.08 4.68 -2.96
CA PHE A 9 -4.98 5.58 -4.09
C PHE A 9 -3.98 5.02 -5.09
N PHE A 10 -4.39 5.04 -6.35
CA PHE A 10 -3.62 4.70 -7.54
C PHE A 10 -4.31 5.39 -8.71
N TYR A 11 -4.09 4.99 -9.96
CA TYR A 11 -4.80 5.54 -11.12
C TYR A 11 -6.35 5.60 -10.92
N PRO A 12 -7.04 6.73 -11.24
CA PRO A 12 -6.53 7.97 -11.84
C PRO A 12 -6.04 9.03 -10.83
N HIS A 13 -5.89 8.71 -9.55
CA HIS A 13 -5.26 9.64 -8.60
C HIS A 13 -3.83 9.93 -8.99
N SER A 14 -3.41 11.16 -8.73
CA SER A 14 -2.06 11.61 -8.99
C SER A 14 -1.50 12.35 -7.78
N GLY A 15 -0.73 11.63 -6.98
CA GLY A 15 0.09 12.17 -5.90
C GLY A 15 1.49 11.55 -5.94
N GLY A 16 2.33 11.93 -4.98
CA GLY A 16 3.74 11.49 -4.98
C GLY A 16 3.91 9.98 -4.84
N ALA A 17 3.18 9.35 -3.92
CA ALA A 17 3.25 7.91 -3.70
C ALA A 17 2.59 7.12 -4.83
N GLU A 18 1.52 7.66 -5.41
CA GLU A 18 0.79 7.06 -6.54
C GLU A 18 1.68 7.06 -7.78
N LYS A 19 2.30 8.20 -8.12
CA LYS A 19 3.24 8.31 -9.24
C LYS A 19 4.44 7.40 -9.07
N TYR A 20 5.03 7.36 -7.87
CA TYR A 20 6.13 6.45 -7.59
C TYR A 20 5.74 4.99 -7.86
N ALA A 21 4.60 4.53 -7.35
CA ALA A 21 4.15 3.16 -7.57
C ALA A 21 3.85 2.88 -9.06
N GLU A 22 3.21 3.82 -9.76
CA GLU A 22 2.97 3.69 -11.20
C GLU A 22 4.27 3.55 -11.99
N GLU A 23 5.25 4.40 -11.73
CA GLU A 23 6.55 4.38 -12.42
C GLU A 23 7.33 3.11 -12.08
N LEU A 24 7.39 2.73 -10.79
CA LEU A 24 8.06 1.52 -10.34
C LEU A 24 7.52 0.28 -11.05
N PHE A 25 6.20 0.05 -11.00
CA PHE A 25 5.63 -1.18 -11.56
C PHE A 25 5.60 -1.18 -13.08
N SER A 26 5.33 -0.03 -13.72
CA SER A 26 5.40 0.03 -15.19
C SER A 26 6.82 -0.21 -15.71
N LYS A 27 7.84 0.34 -15.04
CA LYS A 27 9.24 0.08 -15.39
C LYS A 27 9.63 -1.37 -15.13
N LEU A 28 9.21 -1.94 -14.00
CA LEU A 28 9.45 -3.34 -13.65
C LEU A 28 8.89 -4.30 -14.71
N ILE A 29 7.66 -4.07 -15.18
CA ILE A 29 7.04 -4.90 -16.24
C ILE A 29 7.78 -4.75 -17.57
N ILE A 30 8.22 -3.52 -17.92
CA ILE A 30 8.97 -3.26 -19.16
C ILE A 30 10.32 -3.99 -19.14
N ASP A 31 11.04 -3.92 -18.01
CA ASP A 31 12.38 -4.48 -17.89
C ASP A 31 12.35 -6.00 -17.67
N HIS A 32 11.23 -6.54 -17.14
CA HIS A 32 11.03 -7.95 -16.84
C HIS A 32 9.65 -8.43 -17.33
N PRO A 33 9.53 -8.82 -18.61
CA PRO A 33 8.25 -9.21 -19.21
C PRO A 33 7.57 -10.44 -18.59
N ASP A 34 8.27 -11.22 -17.77
CA ASP A 34 7.74 -12.36 -17.02
C ASP A 34 7.09 -11.96 -15.68
N ILE A 35 7.13 -10.67 -15.32
CA ILE A 35 6.47 -10.12 -14.14
C ILE A 35 5.06 -9.65 -14.50
N GLU A 36 4.07 -10.14 -13.76
CA GLU A 36 2.71 -9.65 -13.80
C GLU A 36 2.39 -8.88 -12.51
N VAL A 37 1.70 -7.75 -12.64
CA VAL A 37 1.31 -6.90 -11.51
C VAL A 37 -0.20 -6.66 -11.52
N ASP A 38 -0.85 -7.10 -10.46
CA ASP A 38 -2.23 -6.77 -10.13
C ASP A 38 -2.25 -5.65 -9.07
N ILE A 39 -3.18 -4.70 -9.21
CA ILE A 39 -3.36 -3.59 -8.27
C ILE A 39 -4.76 -3.66 -7.65
N ILE A 40 -4.87 -3.59 -6.32
CA ILE A 40 -6.13 -3.26 -5.64
C ILE A 40 -6.07 -1.81 -5.18
N CYS A 41 -7.05 -1.00 -5.60
CA CYS A 41 -7.22 0.37 -5.12
C CYS A 41 -8.69 0.70 -4.84
N TYR A 42 -8.94 1.86 -4.23
CA TYR A 42 -10.30 2.28 -3.85
C TYR A 42 -10.96 3.06 -4.97
N ASN A 43 -12.24 2.78 -5.24
CA ASN A 43 -13.02 3.48 -6.24
C ASN A 43 -13.53 4.80 -5.68
N THR A 44 -12.74 5.85 -5.86
CA THR A 44 -13.03 7.20 -5.37
C THR A 44 -13.42 8.18 -6.47
N ASN A 45 -13.30 7.76 -7.74
CA ASN A 45 -13.48 8.59 -8.94
C ASN A 45 -14.52 8.00 -9.90
N GLU A 46 -15.32 7.03 -9.44
CA GLU A 46 -16.32 6.33 -10.26
C GLU A 46 -15.70 5.71 -11.54
N ALA A 47 -14.44 5.27 -11.43
CA ALA A 47 -13.71 4.63 -12.52
C ALA A 47 -14.19 3.18 -12.70
N PRO A 48 -13.89 2.53 -13.85
CA PRO A 48 -14.26 1.14 -14.09
C PRO A 48 -13.82 0.22 -12.96
N GLU A 49 -14.65 -0.77 -12.63
CA GLU A 49 -14.40 -1.71 -11.53
C GLU A 49 -13.12 -2.55 -11.75
N THR A 50 -12.77 -2.79 -13.01
CA THR A 50 -11.52 -3.46 -13.40
C THR A 50 -11.06 -2.87 -14.72
N GLU A 51 -9.77 -2.58 -14.86
CA GLU A 51 -9.18 -2.14 -16.11
C GLU A 51 -7.70 -2.53 -16.24
N ALA A 52 -7.17 -2.50 -17.45
CA ALA A 52 -5.74 -2.61 -17.70
C ALA A 52 -5.15 -1.22 -17.91
N TYR A 53 -4.04 -0.93 -17.22
CA TYR A 53 -3.36 0.37 -17.29
C TYR A 53 -1.85 0.17 -17.18
N LYS A 54 -1.09 0.64 -18.18
CA LYS A 54 0.38 0.49 -18.24
C LYS A 54 0.89 -0.94 -17.95
N GLY A 55 0.21 -1.95 -18.49
CA GLY A 55 0.55 -3.36 -18.28
C GLY A 55 0.11 -3.96 -16.94
N MET A 56 -0.41 -3.14 -16.02
CA MET A 56 -0.98 -3.59 -14.75
C MET A 56 -2.48 -3.85 -14.89
N LYS A 57 -3.00 -4.80 -14.12
CA LYS A 57 -4.45 -5.01 -14.02
C LYS A 57 -4.97 -4.45 -12.70
N ILE A 58 -5.83 -3.44 -12.79
CA ILE A 58 -6.37 -2.71 -11.66
C ILE A 58 -7.73 -3.29 -11.31
N TYR A 59 -7.96 -3.56 -10.02
CA TYR A 59 -9.24 -3.94 -9.45
C TYR A 59 -9.64 -2.91 -8.40
N ARG A 60 -10.80 -2.30 -8.57
CA ARG A 60 -11.29 -1.29 -7.66
C ARG A 60 -12.26 -1.86 -6.63
N VAL A 61 -12.11 -1.37 -5.41
CA VAL A 61 -12.97 -1.67 -4.27
C VAL A 61 -13.79 -0.43 -3.95
N THR A 62 -15.10 -0.58 -3.85
CA THR A 62 -16.01 0.48 -3.41
C THR A 62 -15.53 1.04 -2.07
N ALA A 63 -15.53 2.36 -1.88
CA ALA A 63 -14.99 2.97 -0.66
C ALA A 63 -15.87 4.08 -0.11
N PHE A 64 -15.78 4.28 1.20
CA PHE A 64 -16.47 5.33 1.93
C PHE A 64 -15.51 6.49 2.19
N ASN A 65 -15.96 7.71 1.91
CA ASN A 65 -15.21 8.92 2.17
C ASN A 65 -15.31 9.31 3.66
N LEU A 66 -14.19 9.30 4.37
CA LEU A 66 -14.12 9.78 5.76
C LEU A 66 -13.55 11.19 5.85
N LEU A 67 -12.52 11.47 5.06
CA LEU A 67 -11.93 12.80 4.89
C LEU A 67 -11.74 13.02 3.39
N LYS A 68 -12.49 13.97 2.84
CA LYS A 68 -12.57 14.19 1.39
C LYS A 68 -11.17 14.33 0.79
N GLN A 69 -10.85 13.45 -0.17
CA GLN A 69 -9.55 13.38 -0.87
C GLN A 69 -8.33 13.00 -0.01
N GLN A 70 -8.49 12.75 1.28
CA GLN A 70 -7.37 12.46 2.20
C GLN A 70 -7.44 11.05 2.78
N PHE A 71 -8.64 10.57 3.09
CA PHE A 71 -8.80 9.29 3.76
C PHE A 71 -10.13 8.62 3.38
N TYR A 72 -10.01 7.43 2.79
CA TYR A 72 -11.10 6.56 2.41
C TYR A 72 -10.92 5.22 3.09
N LEU A 73 -12.03 4.59 3.48
CA LEU A 73 -12.03 3.21 3.92
C LEU A 73 -12.73 2.33 2.89
N PRO A 74 -12.22 1.12 2.64
CA PRO A 74 -12.86 0.21 1.71
C PRO A 74 -14.18 -0.30 2.29
N ASN A 75 -15.14 -0.57 1.41
CA ASN A 75 -16.26 -1.44 1.74
C ASN A 75 -15.71 -2.84 1.99
N LEU A 76 -15.80 -3.31 3.23
CA LEU A 76 -15.18 -4.58 3.64
C LEU A 76 -15.76 -5.79 2.90
N PHE A 77 -17.05 -5.79 2.56
CA PHE A 77 -17.66 -6.90 1.80
C PHE A 77 -17.09 -6.97 0.39
N ASP A 78 -16.97 -5.82 -0.26
CA ASP A 78 -16.40 -5.74 -1.61
C ASP A 78 -14.90 -6.08 -1.61
N LEU A 79 -14.16 -5.56 -0.63
CA LEU A 79 -12.75 -5.91 -0.43
C LEU A 79 -12.56 -7.42 -0.27
N ILE A 80 -13.32 -8.05 0.63
CA ILE A 80 -13.22 -9.49 0.88
C ILE A 80 -13.59 -10.28 -0.37
N LYS A 81 -14.63 -9.87 -1.11
CA LYS A 81 -15.03 -10.50 -2.38
C LYS A 81 -13.89 -10.43 -3.39
N ARG A 82 -13.25 -9.27 -3.56
CA ARG A 82 -12.10 -9.06 -4.44
C ARG A 82 -10.91 -9.90 -4.03
N LEU A 83 -10.54 -9.88 -2.75
CA LEU A 83 -9.43 -10.68 -2.21
C LEU A 83 -9.66 -12.20 -2.38
N ARG A 84 -10.91 -12.68 -2.28
CA ARG A 84 -11.25 -14.09 -2.53
C ARG A 84 -11.10 -14.47 -4.00
N LEU A 85 -11.51 -13.60 -4.92
CA LEU A 85 -11.32 -13.83 -6.36
C LEU A 85 -9.84 -13.90 -6.71
N LEU A 86 -9.05 -12.96 -6.19
CA LEU A 86 -7.63 -12.82 -6.49
C LEU A 86 -6.75 -13.88 -5.82
N LYS A 87 -7.23 -14.56 -4.77
CA LYS A 87 -6.51 -15.66 -4.11
C LYS A 87 -6.01 -16.71 -5.12
N ASN A 88 -6.78 -16.98 -6.17
CA ASN A 88 -6.47 -18.02 -7.15
C ASN A 88 -5.35 -17.64 -8.13
N ASN A 89 -4.89 -16.39 -8.11
CA ASN A 89 -3.85 -15.91 -9.02
C ASN A 89 -2.44 -16.36 -8.62
N LYS A 90 -2.26 -16.99 -7.44
CA LYS A 90 -0.97 -17.50 -6.93
C LYS A 90 0.13 -16.43 -6.94
N TYR A 91 -0.04 -15.40 -6.11
CA TYR A 91 0.96 -14.35 -5.97
C TYR A 91 2.23 -14.85 -5.28
N ASP A 92 3.38 -14.42 -5.79
CA ASP A 92 4.68 -14.60 -5.13
C ASP A 92 4.87 -13.52 -4.06
N TYR A 93 4.40 -12.30 -4.36
CA TYR A 93 4.52 -11.13 -3.51
C TYR A 93 3.19 -10.40 -3.36
N VAL A 94 2.93 -9.93 -2.14
CA VAL A 94 1.81 -9.02 -1.84
C VAL A 94 2.36 -7.83 -1.06
N GLY A 95 2.10 -6.61 -1.52
CA GLY A 95 2.61 -5.44 -0.83
C GLY A 95 1.74 -4.22 -0.87
N THR A 96 2.14 -3.22 -0.09
CA THR A 96 1.46 -1.93 0.04
C THR A 96 2.51 -0.85 0.24
N GLN A 97 2.06 0.39 0.22
CA GLN A 97 2.87 1.55 0.59
C GLN A 97 2.15 2.40 1.63
N THR A 98 2.85 3.45 2.09
CA THR A 98 2.30 4.55 2.91
C THR A 98 1.59 4.10 4.19
N ARG A 99 2.29 4.23 5.32
CA ARG A 99 1.93 3.62 6.62
C ARG A 99 0.62 4.09 7.27
N PHE A 100 0.04 5.19 6.78
CA PHE A 100 -1.16 5.81 7.36
C PHE A 100 -2.47 5.21 6.83
N PHE A 101 -2.41 4.45 5.75
CA PHE A 101 -3.59 3.82 5.19
C PHE A 101 -3.85 2.46 5.80
N ASP A 102 -5.13 2.09 5.84
CA ASP A 102 -5.59 0.83 6.41
C ASP A 102 -4.96 -0.40 5.73
N ALA A 103 -4.66 -0.31 4.42
CA ALA A 103 -3.92 -1.33 3.68
C ALA A 103 -2.62 -1.76 4.37
N THR A 104 -1.91 -0.83 5.02
CA THR A 104 -0.71 -1.13 5.82
C THR A 104 -0.98 -2.15 6.91
N TRP A 105 -2.17 -2.11 7.51
CA TRP A 105 -2.46 -2.86 8.73
C TRP A 105 -2.85 -4.31 8.45
N TRP A 106 -3.34 -4.62 7.25
CA TRP A 106 -3.87 -5.95 6.90
C TRP A 106 -3.20 -6.63 5.69
N THR A 107 -2.45 -5.92 4.85
CA THR A 107 -1.85 -6.53 3.64
C THR A 107 -0.94 -7.72 3.95
N TRP A 108 -0.13 -7.64 5.01
CA TRP A 108 0.71 -8.75 5.47
C TRP A 108 -0.10 -9.99 5.90
N ILE A 109 -1.32 -9.80 6.42
CA ILE A 109 -2.22 -10.91 6.78
C ILE A 109 -2.69 -11.62 5.50
N TYR A 110 -3.10 -10.84 4.50
CA TYR A 110 -3.52 -11.39 3.23
C TYR A 110 -2.38 -12.13 2.52
N ALA A 111 -1.16 -11.57 2.53
CA ALA A 111 0.02 -12.24 2.00
C ALA A 111 0.22 -13.63 2.62
N ARG A 112 0.17 -13.74 3.95
CA ARG A 112 0.27 -15.03 4.67
C ARG A 112 -0.86 -15.98 4.29
N TYR A 113 -2.09 -15.48 4.14
CA TYR A 113 -3.25 -16.28 3.76
C TYR A 113 -3.13 -16.88 2.35
N VAL A 114 -2.45 -16.20 1.43
CA VAL A 114 -2.21 -16.68 0.06
C VAL A 114 -0.83 -17.33 -0.11
N HIS A 115 -0.09 -17.53 0.98
CA HIS A 115 1.28 -18.08 0.98
C HIS A 115 2.29 -17.28 0.13
N ALA A 116 2.14 -15.95 0.10
CA ALA A 116 3.05 -15.03 -0.58
C ALA A 116 3.98 -14.31 0.43
N GLU A 117 5.12 -13.79 -0.06
CA GLU A 117 5.94 -12.88 0.74
C GLU A 117 5.29 -11.50 0.82
N SER A 118 5.33 -10.89 2.00
CA SER A 118 4.78 -9.55 2.21
C SER A 118 5.85 -8.48 2.08
N PHE A 119 5.57 -7.40 1.35
CA PHE A 119 6.47 -6.24 1.30
C PHE A 119 5.75 -4.91 1.58
N PHE A 120 6.48 -3.97 2.16
CA PHE A 120 6.00 -2.61 2.42
C PHE A 120 6.98 -1.59 1.84
N ILE A 121 6.48 -0.55 1.16
CA ILE A 121 7.28 0.57 0.65
C ILE A 121 7.04 1.83 1.51
N GLY A 122 8.10 2.25 2.22
CA GLY A 122 8.12 3.41 3.10
C GLY A 122 8.60 4.68 2.40
N HIS A 123 7.77 5.72 2.47
CA HIS A 123 8.05 7.04 1.88
C HIS A 123 8.40 8.12 2.92
N GLY A 124 7.79 8.07 4.11
CA GLY A 124 7.80 9.20 5.05
C GLY A 124 9.01 9.22 6.00
N THR A 125 9.69 10.36 6.07
CA THR A 125 10.91 10.60 6.88
C THR A 125 10.65 11.11 8.31
N GLY A 126 9.39 11.27 8.71
CA GLY A 126 9.02 11.84 10.00
C GLY A 126 7.52 11.71 10.27
N PHE A 127 7.08 12.21 11.43
CA PHE A 127 5.65 12.34 11.74
C PHE A 127 4.94 13.26 10.74
N VAL A 128 3.63 13.07 10.56
CA VAL A 128 2.81 13.90 9.65
C VAL A 128 2.96 15.39 9.98
N SER A 129 3.33 16.17 8.97
CA SER A 129 3.23 17.63 9.02
C SER A 129 1.86 18.04 8.51
N HIS A 130 1.04 18.62 9.38
CA HIS A 130 -0.29 19.13 9.06
C HIS A 130 -0.57 20.38 9.89
N SER A 131 -1.38 21.32 9.42
CA SER A 131 -1.67 22.58 10.13
C SER A 131 -2.38 22.37 11.48
N SER A 132 -3.33 21.43 11.52
CA SER A 132 -4.07 21.06 12.74
C SER A 132 -3.25 20.24 13.75
N ALA A 133 -3.17 20.72 14.99
CA ALA A 133 -2.51 20.02 16.09
C ALA A 133 -3.18 18.68 16.44
N LEU A 134 -4.51 18.61 16.34
CA LEU A 134 -5.27 17.39 16.58
C LEU A 134 -4.91 16.31 15.56
N VAL A 135 -4.85 16.68 14.27
CA VAL A 135 -4.46 15.76 13.20
C VAL A 135 -3.04 15.23 13.42
N ARG A 136 -2.10 16.11 13.80
CA ARG A 136 -0.73 15.69 14.14
C ARG A 136 -0.69 14.72 15.33
N ALA A 137 -1.48 14.97 16.37
CA ALA A 137 -1.55 14.10 17.54
C ALA A 137 -2.11 12.71 17.19
N ILE A 138 -3.22 12.65 16.46
CA ILE A 138 -3.83 11.39 16.00
C ILE A 138 -2.86 10.63 15.10
N ALA A 139 -2.25 11.30 14.12
CA ALA A 139 -1.29 10.66 13.22
C ALA A 139 -0.08 10.10 13.97
N LYS A 140 0.43 10.82 14.99
CA LYS A 140 1.51 10.33 15.86
C LYS A 140 1.09 9.11 16.67
N ILE A 141 -0.15 9.06 17.17
CA ILE A 141 -0.69 7.88 17.85
C ILE A 141 -0.73 6.69 16.88
N VAL A 142 -1.25 6.87 15.66
CA VAL A 142 -1.29 5.82 14.64
C VAL A 142 0.12 5.30 14.32
N ASP A 143 1.08 6.21 14.12
CA ASP A 143 2.48 5.86 13.87
C ASP A 143 3.07 5.01 15.00
N LEU A 144 2.88 5.44 16.25
CA LEU A 144 3.49 4.78 17.41
C LEU A 144 2.69 3.57 17.94
N SER A 145 1.56 3.23 17.31
CA SER A 145 0.72 2.09 17.69
C SER A 145 0.54 1.10 16.54
N ILE A 146 -0.60 1.13 15.85
CA ILE A 146 -1.01 0.16 14.84
C ILE A 146 -0.04 0.12 13.66
N ALA A 147 0.44 1.26 13.16
CA ALA A 147 1.35 1.27 12.02
C ALA A 147 2.69 0.63 12.39
N LYS A 148 3.28 1.03 13.53
CA LYS A 148 4.50 0.44 14.07
C LYS A 148 4.39 -1.07 14.28
N LEU A 149 3.27 -1.57 14.80
CA LEU A 149 3.07 -3.00 14.98
C LEU A 149 2.92 -3.73 13.64
N ALA A 150 2.10 -3.20 12.73
CA ALA A 150 1.88 -3.81 11.42
C ALA A 150 3.15 -3.89 10.58
N LEU A 151 3.96 -2.82 10.56
CA LEU A 151 5.20 -2.76 9.79
C LEU A 151 6.20 -3.86 10.17
N LYS A 152 6.23 -4.27 11.44
CA LYS A 152 7.09 -5.36 11.92
C LYS A 152 6.64 -6.75 11.47
N MET A 153 5.44 -6.87 10.90
CA MET A 153 4.86 -8.15 10.47
C MET A 153 5.14 -8.45 9.00
N TYR A 154 5.58 -7.46 8.24
CA TYR A 154 5.98 -7.62 6.83
C TYR A 154 7.28 -8.41 6.73
N SER A 155 7.39 -9.23 5.68
CA SER A 155 8.59 -10.01 5.37
C SER A 155 9.73 -9.09 4.93
N LYS A 156 9.39 -8.03 4.18
CA LYS A 156 10.34 -7.04 3.65
C LYS A 156 9.79 -5.62 3.87
N VAL A 157 10.62 -4.74 4.40
CA VAL A 157 10.32 -3.31 4.51
C VAL A 157 11.36 -2.54 3.70
N ILE A 158 10.92 -2.00 2.57
CA ILE A 158 11.73 -1.24 1.62
C ILE A 158 11.50 0.25 1.92
N VAL A 159 12.57 1.04 1.99
CA VAL A 159 12.52 2.48 2.29
C VAL A 159 13.26 3.24 1.20
N ILE A 160 12.74 4.39 0.79
CA ILE A 160 13.25 5.10 -0.40
C ILE A 160 14.46 6.01 -0.14
N SER A 161 14.88 6.17 1.11
CA SER A 161 15.97 7.06 1.47
C SER A 161 16.58 6.70 2.83
N LYS A 162 17.82 7.14 3.09
CA LYS A 162 18.46 6.97 4.39
C LYS A 162 17.68 7.66 5.51
N SER A 163 17.12 8.85 5.26
CA SER A 163 16.27 9.55 6.23
C SER A 163 14.99 8.77 6.55
N THR A 164 14.41 8.07 5.57
CA THR A 164 13.25 7.19 5.79
C THR A 164 13.67 5.97 6.60
N GLN A 165 14.79 5.35 6.27
CA GLN A 165 15.37 4.25 7.04
C GLN A 165 15.55 4.63 8.51
N ASP A 166 16.21 5.75 8.79
CA ASP A 166 16.49 6.21 10.16
C ASP A 166 15.19 6.43 10.95
N PHE A 167 14.14 6.97 10.33
CA PHE A 167 12.83 7.11 10.99
C PHE A 167 12.19 5.75 11.28
N PHE A 168 12.20 4.84 10.31
CA PHE A 168 11.59 3.51 10.47
C PHE A 168 12.32 2.67 11.53
N GLU A 169 13.64 2.73 11.56
CA GLU A 169 14.46 1.96 12.48
C GLU A 169 14.48 2.57 13.88
N ASN A 170 14.76 3.87 13.99
CA ASN A 170 14.97 4.50 15.30
C ASN A 170 13.66 4.93 15.98
N VAL A 171 12.61 5.24 15.22
CA VAL A 171 11.32 5.70 15.79
C VAL A 171 10.28 4.59 15.75
N LEU A 172 10.08 4.00 14.57
CA LEU A 172 9.08 2.92 14.41
C LEU A 172 9.63 1.56 14.89
N GLY A 173 10.94 1.43 15.12
CA GLY A 173 11.53 0.19 15.64
C GLY A 173 11.37 -0.99 14.68
N VAL A 174 11.24 -0.73 13.39
CA VAL A 174 11.29 -1.74 12.33
C VAL A 174 12.75 -2.13 12.15
N LYS A 175 13.06 -3.41 12.06
CA LYS A 175 14.43 -3.89 11.88
C LYS A 175 14.66 -4.29 10.43
N ASP A 176 15.92 -4.31 10.02
CA ASP A 176 16.38 -4.88 8.75
C ASP A 176 15.69 -4.26 7.52
N THR A 177 15.53 -2.93 7.53
CA THR A 177 14.96 -2.22 6.38
C THR A 177 15.92 -2.23 5.20
N GLN A 178 15.38 -2.28 3.99
CA GLN A 178 16.15 -2.32 2.74
C GLN A 178 16.04 -0.98 2.02
N LEU A 179 17.19 -0.41 1.65
CA LEU A 179 17.28 0.82 0.87
C LEU A 179 17.33 0.53 -0.63
#